data_AF-A0A7K4IQL4-F1
#
_entry.id   AF-A0A7K4IQL4-F1
#
_cell.length_a   1.000
_cell.length_b   1.000
_cell.length_c   1.000
_cell.angle_alpha   90.00
_cell.angle_beta   90.00
_cell.angle_gamma   90.00
#
_symmetry.space_group_name_H-M   'P 1'
#
loop_
_entity.id
_entity.type
_entity.pdbx_description
1 polymer ?
#
loop_
_entity_poly.entity_id
_entity_poly.type
_entity_poly.pdbx_seq_one_letter_code
_entity_poly.pdbx_strand_id
1 'polypeptide(L)'
;MEECKAMSSISNNSAQKIAREYLKKRKNTEKIEVSIVEQKDGVWVIRGTCPIDLEGHPWAEKFEVVIDQKGRVVSSDFSLL
;
A
#
# COMPACT_ATOMS: atom_id res chain seq x y z
N MET A 1 -13.62 26.18 14.34
CA MET A 1 -14.41 25.04 14.82
C MET A 1 -14.71 24.20 13.61
N GLU A 2 -14.09 23.02 13.53
CA GLU A 2 -14.47 21.85 12.72
C GLU A 2 -13.44 20.77 13.11
N GLU A 3 -13.71 19.53 13.50
CA GLU A 3 -14.85 18.80 14.02
C GLU A 3 -14.27 17.59 14.80
N CYS A 4 -15.13 16.88 15.52
CA CYS A 4 -14.86 15.82 16.48
C CYS A 4 -14.06 14.59 15.97
N LYS A 5 -13.20 14.08 16.88
CA LYS A 5 -13.14 12.68 17.34
C LYS A 5 -13.15 11.58 16.25
N ALA A 6 -11.98 10.98 15.99
CA ALA A 6 -11.93 9.59 15.52
C ALA A 6 -10.81 8.85 16.26
N MET A 7 -11.21 7.75 16.89
CA MET A 7 -10.38 6.68 17.44
C MET A 7 -9.15 6.46 16.54
N SER A 8 -7.96 6.26 17.12
CA SER A 8 -6.61 6.28 16.51
C SER A 8 -6.42 5.40 15.26
N SER A 9 -7.14 5.68 14.18
CA SER A 9 -7.02 5.03 12.89
C SER A 9 -6.00 5.79 12.08
N ILE A 10 -5.01 5.10 11.54
CA ILE A 10 -4.05 5.70 10.61
C ILE A 10 -4.80 6.41 9.47
N SER A 11 -4.33 7.61 9.09
CA SER A 11 -4.85 8.33 7.93
C SER A 11 -4.37 7.70 6.62
N ASN A 12 -5.06 7.99 5.51
CA ASN A 12 -4.69 7.52 4.17
C ASN A 12 -3.19 7.71 3.87
N ASN A 13 -2.67 8.93 4.12
CA ASN A 13 -1.25 9.25 3.90
C ASN A 13 -0.31 8.31 4.70
N SER A 14 -0.62 8.05 5.97
CA SER A 14 0.14 7.12 6.80
C SER A 14 0.09 5.69 6.27
N ALA A 15 -1.09 5.23 5.84
CA ALA A 15 -1.26 3.90 5.25
C ALA A 15 -0.44 3.76 3.96
N GLN A 16 -0.50 4.76 3.07
CA GLN A 16 0.33 4.80 1.85
C GLN A 16 1.83 4.77 2.16
N LYS A 17 2.28 5.54 3.17
CA LYS A 17 3.68 5.54 3.59
C LYS A 17 4.12 4.17 4.10
N ILE A 18 3.29 3.52 4.93
CA ILE A 18 3.56 2.17 5.45
C ILE A 18 3.65 1.15 4.31
N ALA A 19 2.68 1.16 3.38
CA ALA A 19 2.71 0.27 2.22
C ALA A 19 3.96 0.49 1.38
N ARG A 20 4.30 1.75 1.05
CA ARG A 20 5.50 2.09 0.28
C ARG A 20 6.78 1.62 0.94
N GLU A 21 6.93 1.86 2.24
CA GLU A 21 8.11 1.43 3.00
C GLU A 21 8.21 -0.11 3.05
N TYR A 22 7.08 -0.79 3.21
CA TYR A 22 7.02 -2.25 3.20
C TYR A 22 7.41 -2.83 1.83
N LEU A 23 6.86 -2.27 0.76
CA LEU A 23 7.16 -2.65 -0.63
C LEU A 23 8.61 -2.36 -0.99
N LYS A 24 9.14 -1.19 -0.62
CA LYS A 24 10.54 -0.81 -0.83
C LYS A 24 11.50 -1.80 -0.16
N LYS A 25 11.21 -2.19 1.09
CA LYS A 25 12.01 -3.20 1.81
C LYS A 25 11.91 -4.59 1.19
N ARG A 26 10.74 -4.98 0.68
CA ARG A 26 10.49 -6.33 0.17
C ARG A 26 10.97 -6.54 -1.26
N LYS A 27 10.77 -5.56 -2.14
CA LYS A 27 11.05 -5.65 -3.58
C LYS A 27 12.27 -4.84 -4.02
N ASN A 28 12.89 -4.08 -3.12
CA ASN A 28 14.04 -3.22 -3.40
C ASN A 28 13.78 -2.25 -4.57
N THR A 29 12.52 -1.82 -4.73
CA THR A 29 12.09 -0.87 -5.76
C THR A 29 11.56 0.40 -5.11
N GLU A 30 11.99 1.54 -5.63
CA GLU A 30 11.50 2.86 -5.23
C GLU A 30 10.36 3.35 -6.14
N LYS A 31 10.19 2.70 -7.29
CA LYS A 31 9.13 3.01 -8.25
C LYS A 31 7.88 2.23 -7.86
N ILE A 32 7.09 2.80 -6.96
CA ILE A 32 5.79 2.25 -6.52
C ILE A 32 4.69 3.21 -6.94
N GLU A 33 3.88 2.77 -7.90
CA GLU A 33 2.66 3.43 -8.35
C GLU A 33 1.48 2.91 -7.53
N VAL A 34 0.86 3.80 -6.76
CA VAL A 34 -0.34 3.45 -5.97
C VAL A 34 -1.56 3.86 -6.78
N SER A 35 -2.36 2.89 -7.22
CA SER A 35 -3.53 3.16 -8.04
C SER A 35 -4.80 3.35 -7.22
N ILE A 36 -4.95 2.61 -6.12
CA ILE A 36 -6.17 2.59 -5.31
C ILE A 36 -5.79 2.59 -3.84
N VAL A 37 -6.43 3.46 -3.05
CA VAL A 37 -6.35 3.44 -1.59
C VAL A 37 -7.75 3.56 -1.05
N GLU A 38 -8.25 2.48 -0.45
CA GLU A 38 -9.60 2.42 0.10
C GLU A 38 -9.54 1.94 1.55
N GLN A 39 -10.46 2.45 2.38
CA GLN A 39 -10.67 1.92 3.72
C GLN A 39 -11.97 1.10 3.70
N LYS A 40 -11.88 -0.20 4.01
CA LYS A 40 -13.02 -1.13 4.11
C LYS A 40 -12.94 -1.88 5.42
N ASP A 41 -14.07 -2.04 6.12
CA ASP A 41 -14.16 -2.83 7.36
C ASP A 41 -13.10 -2.44 8.43
N GLY A 42 -12.74 -1.16 8.48
CA GLY A 42 -11.71 -0.66 9.38
C GLY A 42 -10.28 -1.00 8.96
N VAL A 43 -10.04 -1.70 7.86
CA VAL A 43 -8.70 -1.89 7.28
C VAL A 43 -8.49 -0.98 6.07
N TRP A 44 -7.24 -0.61 5.82
CA TRP A 44 -6.81 0.10 4.62
C TRP A 44 -6.33 -0.91 3.60
N VAL A 45 -6.98 -0.93 2.45
CA VAL A 45 -6.61 -1.74 1.29
C VAL A 45 -5.94 -0.82 0.29
N ILE A 46 -4.66 -1.07 0.04
CA ILE A 46 -3.84 -0.29 -0.88
C ILE A 46 -3.48 -1.20 -2.03
N ARG A 47 -3.89 -0.80 -3.23
CA ARG A 47 -3.55 -1.52 -4.46
C ARG A 47 -2.77 -0.62 -5.38
N GLY A 48 -1.88 -1.22 -6.13
CA GLY A 48 -1.11 -0.50 -7.11
C GLY A 48 -0.31 -1.43 -7.97
N THR A 49 0.60 -0.83 -8.71
CA THR A 49 1.55 -1.52 -9.54
C THR A 49 2.95 -1.02 -9.25
N CYS A 50 3.92 -1.91 -9.28
CA CYS A 50 5.32 -1.55 -9.24
C CYS A 50 5.92 -1.95 -10.59
N PRO A 51 6.48 -1.00 -11.36
CA PRO A 51 7.32 -1.36 -12.49
C PRO A 51 8.52 -2.15 -11.96
N ILE A 52 8.69 -3.36 -12.48
CA ILE A 52 9.86 -4.19 -12.28
C ILE A 52 10.58 -4.29 -13.62
N ASP A 53 11.91 -4.18 -13.55
CA ASP A 53 12.75 -4.43 -14.71
C ASP A 53 13.18 -5.90 -14.63
N LEU A 54 12.53 -6.74 -15.43
CA LEU A 54 12.86 -8.15 -15.51
C LEU A 54 13.45 -8.40 -16.89
N GLU A 55 14.74 -8.70 -16.92
CA GLU A 55 15.50 -8.96 -18.16
C GLU A 55 15.48 -7.80 -19.19
N GLY A 56 15.43 -6.54 -18.72
CA GLY A 56 15.41 -5.37 -19.60
C GLY A 56 14.04 -5.02 -20.16
N HIS A 57 12.97 -5.69 -19.69
CA HIS A 57 11.60 -5.39 -20.04
C HIS A 57 10.83 -4.74 -18.87
N PRO A 58 10.10 -3.63 -19.12
CA PRO A 58 9.29 -2.97 -18.10
C PRO A 58 8.00 -3.77 -17.87
N TRP A 59 7.99 -4.62 -16.84
CA TRP A 59 6.80 -5.33 -16.39
C TRP A 59 6.12 -4.58 -15.25
N ALA A 60 4.80 -4.69 -15.15
CA ALA A 60 4.04 -4.13 -14.04
C ALA A 60 3.60 -5.26 -13.11
N GLU A 61 4.18 -5.33 -11.91
CA GLU A 61 3.72 -6.25 -10.88
C GLU A 61 2.62 -5.55 -10.07
N LYS A 62 1.41 -6.12 -10.01
CA LYS A 62 0.36 -5.60 -9.14
C LYS A 62 0.58 -6.05 -7.70
N PHE A 63 0.33 -5.15 -6.77
CA PHE A 63 0.38 -5.44 -5.34
C PHE A 63 -0.94 -5.04 -4.68
N GLU A 64 -1.29 -5.78 -3.63
CA GLU A 64 -2.37 -5.46 -2.71
C GLU A 64 -1.81 -5.56 -1.29
N VAL A 65 -1.93 -4.49 -0.51
CA VAL A 65 -1.48 -4.44 0.88
C VAL A 65 -2.66 -4.04 1.74
N VAL A 66 -2.96 -4.89 2.73
CA VAL A 66 -4.02 -4.65 3.71
C VAL A 66 -3.38 -4.24 5.03
N ILE A 67 -3.78 -3.09 5.57
CA ILE A 67 -3.22 -2.48 6.77
C ILE A 67 -4.32 -2.26 7.80
N ASP A 68 -4.13 -2.75 9.01
CA ASP A 68 -5.03 -2.52 10.14
C ASP A 68 -5.00 -1.07 10.63
N GLN A 69 -6.01 -0.63 11.39
CA GLN A 69 -6.06 0.72 11.99
C GLN A 69 -4.84 1.04 12.85
N LYS A 70 -4.13 0.03 13.36
CA LYS A 70 -2.90 0.17 14.14
C LYS A 70 -1.63 0.39 13.29
N GLY A 71 -1.73 0.47 11.96
CA GLY A 71 -0.56 0.65 11.09
C GLY A 71 0.23 -0.62 10.83
N ARG A 72 -0.36 -1.79 11.08
CA ARG A 72 0.28 -3.09 10.84
C ARG A 72 -0.25 -3.70 9.54
N VAL A 73 0.65 -4.12 8.67
CA VAL A 73 0.28 -4.89 7.47
C VAL A 73 -0.25 -6.25 7.93
N VAL A 74 -1.54 -6.48 7.71
CA VAL A 74 -2.20 -7.75 8.08
C VAL A 74 -2.12 -8.77 6.94
N SER A 75 -2.11 -8.29 5.70
CA SER A 75 -1.96 -9.14 4.52
C SER A 75 -1.29 -8.38 3.39
N SER A 76 -0.63 -9.11 2.51
CA SER A 76 -0.02 -8.55 1.31
C SER A 76 0.01 -9.60 0.20
N ASP A 77 -0.61 -9.30 -0.92
CA ASP A 77 -0.63 -10.11 -2.13
C ASP A 77 0.17 -9.44 -3.25
N PHE A 78 0.86 -10.26 -4.05
CA PHE A 78 1.66 -9.82 -5.17
C PHE A 78 1.38 -10.75 -6.33
N SER A 79 1.02 -10.16 -7.45
CA SER A 79 0.72 -10.93 -8.65
C SER A 79 1.37 -10.25 -9.84
N LEU A 80 2.13 -11.03 -10.60
CA LEU A 80 2.66 -10.59 -11.89
C LEU A 80 1.52 -10.60 -12.90
N LEU A 81 1.39 -9.51 -13.66
CA LEU A 81 0.53 -9.42 -14.84
C LEU A 81 1.34 -9.80 -16.08
#